data_AF-A0A820U2R4-F1
#
_entry.id   AF-A0A820U2R4-F1
#
_cell.length_a   1.000
_cell.length_b   1.000
_cell.length_c   1.000
_cell.angle_alpha   90.00
_cell.angle_beta   90.00
_cell.angle_gamma   90.00
#
_symmetry.space_group_name_H-M   'P 1'
#
loop_
_entity.id
_entity.type
_entity.pdbx_description
1 polymer ?
#
loop_
_entity_poly.entity_id
_entity_poly.type
_entity_poly.pdbx_seq_one_letter_code
_entity_poly.pdbx_strand_id
1 'polypeptide(L)'
;FLDVTLHRDNNITTGKIYQYVIDKERRGDYLGKTVQVVPHITDAIQEWVERVARISVDDDKTEPDICIIELGGTIGDIESMSFVEAFRQFQFRVKKENFCLVHVSLVPQPNSTNEHKTKPTQHSVKELRGYGLTPDLIICRSATPMPLSAKEKVSMFCQVDKEHVICIPDVKTLFRVPLLMEENGVFNFLSTRLHLMPKSNYDRSLMIKWRDLAER
;
A
#
# COMPACT_ATOMS: atom_id res chain seq x y z
N PHE A 1 4.29 6.14 16.11
CA PHE A 1 3.22 5.40 15.39
C PHE A 1 3.44 3.90 15.51
N LEU A 2 4.62 3.39 15.11
CA LEU A 2 4.94 1.96 15.14
C LEU A 2 6.06 1.62 16.12
N ASP A 3 6.66 2.62 16.78
CA ASP A 3 7.77 2.47 17.72
C ASP A 3 8.97 1.66 17.18
N VAL A 4 9.15 1.64 15.85
CA VAL A 4 10.26 0.98 15.12
C VAL A 4 11.36 1.96 14.71
N THR A 5 12.59 1.44 14.53
CA THR A 5 13.72 2.19 13.97
C THR A 5 14.12 1.64 12.61
N LEU A 6 13.88 2.44 11.56
CA LEU A 6 14.25 2.07 10.18
C LEU A 6 15.73 2.30 9.90
N HIS A 7 16.27 1.49 8.99
CA HIS A 7 17.61 1.59 8.44
C HIS A 7 17.61 2.10 6.99
N ARG A 8 18.80 2.46 6.49
CA ARG A 8 19.00 3.06 5.16
C ARG A 8 18.44 2.22 4.00
N ASP A 9 18.30 0.91 4.21
CA ASP A 9 17.82 -0.04 3.21
C ASP A 9 16.29 -0.08 3.10
N ASN A 10 15.54 0.45 4.09
CA ASN A 10 14.08 0.55 4.00
C ASN A 10 13.62 1.63 3.01
N ASN A 11 14.49 2.60 2.71
CA ASN A 11 14.21 3.62 1.70
C ASN A 11 14.82 3.18 0.36
N ILE A 12 13.97 2.69 -0.55
CA ILE A 12 14.35 2.28 -1.90
C ILE A 12 14.06 3.44 -2.84
N THR A 13 15.04 3.80 -3.67
CA THR A 13 14.85 4.81 -4.72
C THR A 13 15.24 4.23 -6.08
N THR A 14 14.72 4.80 -7.15
CA THR A 14 15.11 4.44 -8.53
C THR A 14 16.62 4.49 -8.68
N GLY A 15 17.27 5.56 -8.20
CA GLY A 15 18.73 5.69 -8.25
C GLY A 15 19.48 4.56 -7.54
N LYS A 16 19.01 4.11 -6.36
CA LYS A 16 19.64 2.98 -5.64
C LYS A 16 19.55 1.67 -6.43
N ILE A 17 18.38 1.37 -7.00
CA ILE A 17 18.18 0.14 -7.78
C ILE A 17 19.03 0.16 -9.05
N TYR A 18 19.03 1.28 -9.77
CA TYR A 18 19.82 1.42 -10.99
C TYR A 18 21.32 1.30 -10.70
N GLN A 19 21.82 1.97 -9.66
CA GLN A 19 23.22 1.85 -9.25
C GLN A 19 23.57 0.41 -8.91
N TYR A 20 22.72 -0.28 -8.14
CA TYR A 20 22.93 -1.69 -7.78
C TYR A 20 23.03 -2.62 -9.00
N VAL A 21 22.14 -2.42 -9.98
CA VAL A 21 22.14 -3.22 -11.22
C VAL A 21 23.34 -2.90 -12.12
N ILE A 22 23.71 -1.61 -12.25
CA ILE A 22 24.91 -1.19 -13.00
C ILE A 22 26.18 -1.78 -12.36
N ASP A 23 26.27 -1.80 -11.04
CA ASP A 23 27.41 -2.39 -10.34
C ASP A 23 27.49 -3.91 -10.53
N LYS A 24 26.35 -4.61 -10.53
CA LYS A 24 26.27 -6.06 -10.88
C LYS A 24 26.72 -6.31 -12.31
N GLU A 25 26.29 -5.49 -13.26
CA GLU A 25 26.67 -5.60 -14.67
C GLU A 25 28.19 -5.46 -14.86
N ARG A 26 28.80 -4.44 -14.24
CA ARG A 26 30.25 -4.20 -14.35
C ARG A 26 31.11 -5.31 -13.74
N ARG A 27 30.60 -6.02 -12.73
CA ARG A 27 31.27 -7.21 -12.15
C ARG A 27 31.16 -8.46 -13.02
N GLY A 28 30.25 -8.46 -14.01
CA GLY A 28 29.96 -9.63 -14.84
C GLY A 28 28.92 -10.58 -14.25
N ASP A 29 28.15 -10.14 -13.25
CA ASP A 29 27.16 -11.00 -12.56
C ASP A 29 26.04 -11.49 -13.51
N TYR A 30 25.81 -10.79 -14.62
CA TYR A 30 24.85 -11.16 -15.67
C TYR A 30 25.45 -11.99 -16.82
N LEU A 31 26.70 -12.49 -16.69
CA LEU A 31 27.38 -13.36 -17.65
C LEU A 31 27.47 -12.77 -19.08
N GLY A 32 27.62 -11.45 -19.18
CA GLY A 32 27.71 -10.72 -20.45
C GLY A 32 26.40 -10.60 -21.23
N LYS A 33 25.26 -11.02 -20.66
CA LYS A 33 23.94 -10.79 -21.26
C LYS A 33 23.52 -9.33 -21.11
N THR A 34 22.76 -8.83 -22.08
CA THR A 34 22.20 -7.47 -22.05
C THR A 34 21.24 -7.30 -20.87
N VAL A 35 21.52 -6.32 -20.03
CA VAL A 35 20.64 -5.92 -18.92
C VAL A 35 19.48 -5.06 -19.45
N GLN A 36 18.28 -5.29 -18.91
CA GLN A 36 17.02 -4.68 -19.32
C GLN A 36 16.18 -4.33 -18.10
N VAL A 37 15.22 -3.41 -18.24
CA VAL A 37 14.29 -3.06 -17.14
C VAL A 37 13.53 -4.29 -16.66
N VAL A 38 12.96 -5.06 -17.59
CA VAL A 38 12.36 -6.37 -17.28
C VAL A 38 13.26 -7.45 -17.88
N PRO A 39 13.72 -8.45 -17.10
CA PRO A 39 13.41 -8.67 -15.69
C PRO A 39 14.42 -8.03 -14.71
N HIS A 40 15.57 -7.54 -15.16
CA HIS A 40 16.70 -7.29 -14.24
C HIS A 40 16.46 -6.19 -13.19
N ILE A 41 15.78 -5.08 -13.54
CA ILE A 41 15.41 -4.04 -12.58
C ILE A 41 14.27 -4.54 -11.69
N THR A 42 13.27 -5.21 -12.26
CA THR A 42 12.11 -5.73 -11.52
C THR A 42 12.51 -6.82 -10.53
N ASP A 43 13.47 -7.68 -10.88
CA ASP A 43 14.04 -8.72 -10.02
C ASP A 43 14.84 -8.07 -8.89
N ALA A 44 15.66 -7.06 -9.19
CA ALA A 44 16.42 -6.34 -8.17
C ALA A 44 15.51 -5.66 -7.14
N ILE A 45 14.36 -5.11 -7.55
CA ILE A 45 13.35 -4.55 -6.63
C ILE A 45 12.77 -5.66 -5.74
N GLN A 46 12.36 -6.78 -6.32
CA GLN A 46 11.78 -7.92 -5.59
C GLN A 46 12.77 -8.51 -4.58
N GLU A 47 14.02 -8.76 -5.01
CA GLU A 47 15.11 -9.24 -4.14
C GLU A 47 15.37 -8.28 -2.97
N TRP A 48 15.33 -6.96 -3.24
CA TRP A 48 15.53 -5.96 -2.21
C TRP A 48 14.43 -5.99 -1.16
N VAL A 49 13.17 -6.01 -1.60
CA VAL A 49 12.00 -6.06 -0.71
C VAL A 49 12.02 -7.33 0.13
N GLU A 50 12.24 -8.50 -0.47
CA GLU A 50 12.31 -9.77 0.28
C GLU A 50 13.42 -9.75 1.32
N ARG A 51 14.61 -9.26 0.96
CA ARG A 51 15.73 -9.19 1.90
C ARG A 51 15.42 -8.28 3.08
N VAL A 52 14.91 -7.07 2.80
CA VAL A 52 14.65 -6.06 3.83
C VAL A 52 13.47 -6.46 4.72
N ALA A 53 12.44 -7.12 4.17
CA ALA A 53 11.29 -7.58 4.94
C ALA A 53 11.65 -8.58 6.04
N ARG A 54 12.77 -9.31 5.90
CA ARG A 54 13.25 -10.28 6.90
C ARG A 54 14.15 -9.68 7.98
N ILE A 55 14.59 -8.43 7.81
CA ILE A 55 15.45 -7.75 8.77
C ILE A 55 14.56 -7.10 9.83
N SER A 56 14.81 -7.43 11.09
CA SER A 56 14.11 -6.82 12.21
C SER A 56 14.36 -5.31 12.29
N VAL A 57 13.30 -4.54 12.53
CA VAL A 57 13.32 -3.09 12.79
C VAL A 57 12.95 -2.76 14.23
N ASP A 58 12.85 -3.79 15.07
CA ASP A 58 12.50 -3.72 16.49
C ASP A 58 13.69 -4.21 17.35
N ASP A 59 13.67 -3.89 18.64
CA ASP A 59 14.74 -4.20 19.59
C ASP A 59 14.86 -5.69 19.91
N ASP A 60 13.78 -6.46 19.69
CA ASP A 60 13.72 -7.90 19.96
C ASP A 60 14.46 -8.77 18.93
N LYS A 61 14.88 -8.16 17.80
CA LYS A 61 15.60 -8.78 16.68
C LYS A 61 14.86 -9.96 16.05
N THR A 62 13.53 -10.01 16.19
CA THR A 62 12.70 -11.05 15.56
C THR A 62 12.39 -10.71 14.10
N GLU A 63 12.26 -11.75 13.27
CA GLU A 63 11.84 -11.58 11.87
C GLU A 63 10.40 -11.05 11.83
N PRO A 64 10.13 -9.94 11.12
CA PRO A 64 8.77 -9.38 11.04
C PRO A 64 7.78 -10.29 10.31
N ASP A 65 6.53 -10.35 10.78
CA ASP A 65 5.48 -11.12 10.08
C ASP A 65 4.86 -10.35 8.90
N ILE A 66 4.90 -9.02 8.94
CA ILE A 66 4.27 -8.13 7.94
C ILE A 66 5.26 -7.03 7.55
N CYS A 67 5.39 -6.80 6.26
CA CYS A 67 6.12 -5.66 5.70
C CYS A 67 5.12 -4.69 5.05
N ILE A 68 5.04 -3.46 5.57
CA ILE A 68 4.24 -2.39 4.96
C ILE A 68 5.10 -1.72 3.89
N ILE A 69 4.65 -1.79 2.64
CA ILE A 69 5.35 -1.21 1.50
C ILE A 69 4.55 -0.01 1.00
N GLU A 70 5.17 1.16 1.05
CA GLU A 70 4.66 2.38 0.43
C GLU A 70 5.34 2.58 -0.93
N LEU A 71 4.58 2.46 -2.01
CA LEU A 71 5.01 2.95 -3.31
C LEU A 71 4.65 4.43 -3.42
N GLY A 72 5.65 5.29 -3.24
CA GLY A 72 5.49 6.73 -3.42
C GLY A 72 5.20 7.12 -4.87
N GLY A 73 4.84 8.39 -5.07
CA GLY A 73 4.45 8.90 -6.38
C GLY A 73 2.98 8.61 -6.71
N THR A 74 2.66 8.57 -8.00
CA THR A 74 1.29 8.29 -8.47
C THR A 74 1.30 7.08 -9.41
N ILE A 75 0.16 6.41 -9.53
CA ILE A 75 0.00 5.40 -10.58
C ILE A 75 -0.17 6.11 -11.92
N GLY A 76 0.58 5.69 -12.93
CA GLY A 76 0.50 6.21 -14.30
C GLY A 76 1.68 7.09 -14.72
N ASP A 77 2.53 7.50 -13.77
CA ASP A 77 3.77 8.20 -14.08
C ASP A 77 4.86 7.22 -14.60
N ILE A 78 5.81 7.75 -15.37
CA ILE A 78 6.86 6.94 -16.04
C ILE A 78 7.82 6.35 -15.00
N GLU A 79 8.03 7.09 -13.91
CA GLU A 79 8.93 6.77 -12.82
C GLU A 79 8.48 5.52 -12.04
N SER A 80 7.17 5.36 -11.79
CA SER A 80 6.63 4.21 -11.04
C SER A 80 6.51 2.93 -11.88
N MET A 81 6.54 3.00 -13.22
CA MET A 81 6.26 1.85 -14.10
C MET A 81 7.12 0.62 -13.76
N SER A 82 8.40 0.83 -13.46
CA SER A 82 9.32 -0.26 -13.09
C SER A 82 8.94 -0.92 -11.76
N PHE A 83 8.48 -0.14 -10.77
CA PHE A 83 8.02 -0.66 -9.48
C PHE A 83 6.67 -1.35 -9.59
N VAL A 84 5.73 -0.79 -10.35
CA VAL A 84 4.42 -1.39 -10.58
C VAL A 84 4.58 -2.75 -11.25
N GLU A 85 5.41 -2.86 -12.28
CA GLU A 85 5.71 -4.15 -12.93
C GLU A 85 6.42 -5.12 -11.99
N ALA A 86 7.35 -4.64 -11.15
CA ALA A 86 8.00 -5.48 -10.14
C ALA A 86 6.98 -6.08 -9.15
N PHE A 87 6.05 -5.27 -8.63
CA PHE A 87 5.02 -5.76 -7.72
C PHE A 87 3.95 -6.61 -8.42
N ARG A 88 3.67 -6.35 -9.71
CA ARG A 88 2.82 -7.21 -10.53
C ARG A 88 3.39 -8.63 -10.63
N GLN A 89 4.70 -8.78 -10.78
CA GLN A 89 5.37 -10.09 -10.75
C GLN A 89 5.42 -10.67 -9.33
N PHE A 90 5.74 -9.81 -8.35
CA PHE A 90 5.91 -10.19 -6.95
C PHE A 90 4.69 -10.88 -6.34
N GLN A 91 3.47 -10.40 -6.62
CA GLN A 91 2.23 -10.99 -6.09
C GLN A 91 2.09 -12.48 -6.44
N PHE A 92 2.60 -12.92 -7.60
CA PHE A 92 2.57 -14.32 -8.01
C PHE A 92 3.66 -15.13 -7.34
N ARG A 93 4.83 -14.52 -7.15
CA ARG A 93 5.99 -15.15 -6.48
C ARG A 93 5.70 -15.45 -5.02
N VAL A 94 5.10 -14.53 -4.27
CA VAL A 94 4.79 -14.72 -2.85
C VAL A 94 3.44 -15.40 -2.59
N LYS A 95 2.63 -15.59 -3.63
CA LYS A 95 1.23 -16.07 -3.58
C LYS A 95 0.24 -15.03 -3.05
N LYS A 96 -1.03 -15.27 -3.40
CA LYS A 96 -2.14 -14.35 -3.14
C LYS A 96 -2.30 -14.05 -1.65
N GLU A 97 -2.24 -15.06 -0.79
CA GLU A 97 -2.43 -14.96 0.65
C GLU A 97 -1.32 -14.17 1.38
N ASN A 98 -0.17 -13.93 0.74
CA ASN A 98 0.94 -13.17 1.33
C ASN A 98 1.10 -11.77 0.73
N PHE A 99 0.14 -11.33 -0.09
CA PHE A 99 0.15 -10.02 -0.72
C PHE A 99 -1.22 -9.38 -0.62
N CYS A 100 -1.28 -8.14 -0.12
CA CYS A 100 -2.50 -7.33 -0.06
C CYS A 100 -2.23 -5.96 -0.65
N LEU A 101 -3.04 -5.53 -1.62
CA LEU A 101 -2.91 -4.24 -2.27
C LEU A 101 -3.95 -3.23 -1.75
N VAL A 102 -3.46 -2.15 -1.16
CA VAL A 102 -4.30 -1.01 -0.75
C VAL A 102 -4.09 0.13 -1.72
N HIS A 103 -5.16 0.56 -2.41
CA HIS A 103 -5.10 1.71 -3.31
C HIS A 103 -5.73 2.94 -2.64
N VAL A 104 -4.92 3.98 -2.43
CA VAL A 104 -5.37 5.25 -1.85
C VAL A 104 -5.69 6.22 -2.99
N SER A 105 -6.92 6.72 -3.02
CA SER A 105 -7.39 7.66 -4.05
C SER A 105 -8.04 8.89 -3.43
N LEU A 106 -7.91 10.03 -4.10
CA LEU A 106 -8.60 11.27 -3.76
C LEU A 106 -9.99 11.30 -4.41
N VAL A 107 -11.02 11.55 -3.62
CA VAL A 107 -12.39 11.82 -4.07
C VAL A 107 -12.67 13.31 -3.86
N PRO A 108 -12.50 14.14 -4.90
CA PRO A 108 -12.71 15.58 -4.78
C PRO A 108 -14.19 15.93 -4.67
N GLN A 109 -14.46 17.05 -3.98
CA GLN A 109 -15.79 17.63 -3.82
C GLN A 109 -15.69 19.12 -4.18
N PRO A 110 -15.91 19.50 -5.46
CA PRO A 110 -15.84 20.90 -5.87
C PRO A 110 -16.91 21.74 -5.16
N ASN A 111 -16.51 22.85 -4.52
CA ASN A 111 -17.40 23.75 -3.77
C ASN A 111 -18.61 24.25 -4.59
N SER A 112 -18.47 24.36 -5.92
CA SER A 112 -19.55 24.76 -6.83
C SER A 112 -20.70 23.75 -6.92
N THR A 113 -20.43 22.47 -6.65
CA THR A 113 -21.43 21.39 -6.76
C THR A 113 -21.71 20.72 -5.43
N ASN A 114 -20.77 20.78 -4.49
CA ASN A 114 -20.79 20.02 -3.23
C ASN A 114 -21.04 18.51 -3.41
N GLU A 115 -20.78 17.97 -4.60
CA GLU A 115 -20.94 16.55 -4.90
C GLU A 115 -19.58 15.85 -4.94
N HIS A 116 -19.43 14.74 -4.21
CA HIS A 116 -18.25 13.88 -4.29
C HIS A 116 -18.13 13.26 -5.68
N LYS A 117 -17.07 13.65 -6.41
CA LYS A 117 -16.80 13.13 -7.75
C LYS A 117 -15.91 11.91 -7.65
N THR A 118 -16.50 10.73 -7.86
CA THR A 118 -15.79 9.44 -7.80
C THR A 118 -15.05 9.06 -9.08
N LYS A 119 -15.20 9.86 -10.14
CA LYS A 119 -14.62 9.59 -11.47
C LYS A 119 -13.08 9.47 -11.45
N PRO A 120 -12.32 10.34 -10.74
CA PRO A 120 -10.87 10.18 -10.63
C PRO A 120 -10.45 8.81 -10.05
N THR A 121 -11.10 8.36 -8.97
CA THR A 121 -10.88 7.02 -8.41
C THR A 121 -11.13 5.90 -9.41
N GLN A 122 -12.21 6.00 -10.20
CA GLN A 122 -12.53 4.99 -11.23
C GLN A 122 -11.43 4.90 -12.30
N HIS A 123 -10.88 6.05 -12.73
CA HIS A 123 -9.80 6.09 -13.71
C HIS A 123 -8.49 5.55 -13.14
N SER A 124 -8.13 5.94 -11.91
CA SER A 124 -6.91 5.45 -11.27
C SER A 124 -6.95 3.94 -11.05
N VAL A 125 -8.08 3.38 -10.62
CA VAL A 125 -8.24 1.92 -10.49
C VAL A 125 -8.25 1.22 -11.84
N LYS A 126 -8.81 1.83 -12.89
CA LYS A 126 -8.73 1.29 -14.26
C LYS A 126 -7.28 1.19 -14.72
N GLU A 127 -6.49 2.22 -14.46
CA GLU A 127 -5.06 2.28 -14.81
C GLU A 127 -4.24 1.26 -14.03
N LEU A 128 -4.42 1.18 -12.70
CA LEU A 128 -3.80 0.17 -11.85
C LEU A 128 -4.07 -1.25 -12.35
N ARG A 129 -5.32 -1.55 -12.73
CA ARG A 129 -5.69 -2.84 -13.33
C ARG A 129 -5.10 -3.05 -14.72
N GLY A 130 -4.94 -1.98 -15.50
CA GLY A 130 -4.22 -2.01 -16.78
C GLY A 130 -2.78 -2.49 -16.63
N TYR A 131 -2.15 -2.23 -15.47
CA TYR A 131 -0.83 -2.75 -15.11
C TYR A 131 -0.87 -4.13 -14.42
N GLY A 132 -2.02 -4.80 -14.36
CA GLY A 132 -2.14 -6.15 -13.80
C GLY A 132 -2.21 -6.21 -12.28
N LEU A 133 -2.50 -5.09 -11.61
CA LEU A 133 -2.73 -5.04 -10.16
C LEU A 133 -4.20 -4.76 -9.85
N THR A 134 -4.80 -5.53 -8.97
CA THR A 134 -6.19 -5.33 -8.52
C THR A 134 -6.20 -4.98 -7.04
N PRO A 135 -6.83 -3.86 -6.63
CA PRO A 135 -6.84 -3.47 -5.23
C PRO A 135 -7.71 -4.42 -4.41
N ASP A 136 -7.19 -4.83 -3.26
CA ASP A 136 -7.92 -5.56 -2.23
C ASP A 136 -8.77 -4.58 -1.39
N LEU A 137 -8.21 -3.40 -1.09
CA LEU A 137 -8.90 -2.28 -0.44
C LEU A 137 -8.75 -1.01 -1.26
N ILE A 138 -9.79 -0.17 -1.25
CA ILE A 138 -9.75 1.19 -1.79
C ILE A 138 -9.99 2.18 -0.65
N ILE A 139 -8.99 2.99 -0.35
CA ILE A 139 -9.11 4.09 0.60
C ILE A 139 -9.45 5.36 -0.18
N CYS A 140 -10.67 5.86 0.00
CA CYS A 140 -11.15 7.11 -0.56
C CYS A 140 -10.90 8.25 0.44
N ARG A 141 -9.88 9.07 0.19
CA ARG A 141 -9.65 10.31 0.91
C ARG A 141 -10.56 11.42 0.38
N SER A 142 -11.23 12.16 1.23
CA SER A 142 -12.16 13.24 0.84
C SER A 142 -12.19 14.36 1.87
N ALA A 143 -12.73 15.53 1.52
CA ALA A 143 -12.83 16.64 2.47
C ALA A 143 -13.92 16.41 3.54
N THR A 144 -15.06 15.87 3.12
CA THR A 144 -16.21 15.57 4.00
C THR A 144 -16.61 14.10 3.89
N PRO A 145 -17.31 13.53 4.89
CA PRO A 145 -17.78 12.14 4.84
C PRO A 145 -18.54 11.85 3.54
N MET A 146 -18.15 10.78 2.84
CA MET A 146 -18.78 10.39 1.60
C MET A 146 -20.16 9.77 1.85
N PRO A 147 -21.19 10.14 1.06
CA PRO A 147 -22.50 9.49 1.15
C PRO A 147 -22.42 8.04 0.66
N LEU A 148 -23.34 7.20 1.14
CA LEU A 148 -23.41 5.78 0.77
C LEU A 148 -23.48 5.57 -0.75
N SER A 149 -24.22 6.42 -1.46
CA SER A 149 -24.34 6.36 -2.93
C SER A 149 -23.01 6.58 -3.65
N ALA A 150 -22.11 7.41 -3.12
CA ALA A 150 -20.77 7.60 -3.69
C ALA A 150 -19.90 6.36 -3.44
N LYS A 151 -19.98 5.77 -2.24
CA LYS A 151 -19.30 4.52 -1.88
C LYS A 151 -19.76 3.35 -2.76
N GLU A 152 -21.07 3.22 -3.00
CA GLU A 152 -21.64 2.21 -3.91
C GLU A 152 -21.18 2.39 -5.36
N LYS A 153 -21.12 3.63 -5.86
CA LYS A 153 -20.53 3.91 -7.18
C LYS A 153 -19.08 3.44 -7.25
N VAL A 154 -18.25 3.75 -6.24
CA VAL A 154 -16.84 3.30 -6.23
C VAL A 154 -16.77 1.77 -6.25
N SER A 155 -17.52 1.09 -5.38
CA SER A 155 -17.58 -0.37 -5.34
C SER A 155 -17.94 -0.98 -6.70
N MET A 156 -19.05 -0.55 -7.30
CA MET A 156 -19.54 -1.07 -8.58
C MET A 156 -18.54 -0.83 -9.73
N PHE A 157 -18.00 0.38 -9.87
CA PHE A 157 -17.10 0.71 -10.99
C PHE A 157 -15.67 0.18 -10.81
N CYS A 158 -15.22 0.05 -9.57
CA CYS A 158 -13.88 -0.46 -9.24
C CYS A 158 -13.86 -1.98 -9.05
N GLN A 159 -15.03 -2.64 -9.04
CA GLN A 159 -15.20 -4.08 -8.89
C GLN A 159 -14.59 -4.63 -7.59
N VAL A 160 -14.87 -3.92 -6.49
CA VAL A 160 -14.53 -4.34 -5.13
C VAL A 160 -15.79 -4.33 -4.27
N ASP A 161 -15.85 -5.19 -3.27
CA ASP A 161 -16.98 -5.20 -2.33
C ASP A 161 -17.12 -3.84 -1.64
N LYS A 162 -18.37 -3.48 -1.32
CA LYS A 162 -18.68 -2.18 -0.72
C LYS A 162 -17.94 -2.01 0.61
N GLU A 163 -17.80 -3.09 1.36
CA GLU A 163 -17.11 -3.16 2.64
C GLU A 163 -15.60 -2.87 2.49
N HIS A 164 -15.01 -3.09 1.31
CA HIS A 164 -13.60 -2.82 1.01
C HIS A 164 -13.33 -1.39 0.53
N VAL A 165 -14.38 -0.57 0.40
CA VAL A 165 -14.27 0.87 0.11
C VAL A 165 -14.30 1.66 1.42
N ILE A 166 -13.13 2.11 1.88
CA ILE A 166 -12.96 2.81 3.14
C ILE A 166 -12.94 4.31 2.88
N CYS A 167 -13.81 5.07 3.54
CA CYS A 167 -13.89 6.52 3.35
C CYS A 167 -13.23 7.22 4.54
N ILE A 168 -12.18 7.99 4.27
CA ILE A 168 -11.45 8.76 5.29
C ILE A 168 -11.61 10.25 4.95
N PRO A 169 -12.45 11.01 5.66
CA PRO A 169 -12.56 12.45 5.47
C PRO A 169 -11.33 13.17 6.03
N ASP A 170 -11.21 14.47 5.77
CA ASP A 170 -10.22 15.28 6.46
C ASP A 170 -10.50 15.27 7.97
N VAL A 171 -9.46 14.96 8.74
CA VAL A 171 -9.51 14.83 10.19
C VAL A 171 -8.70 15.95 10.84
N LYS A 172 -9.15 16.41 12.01
CA LYS A 172 -8.46 17.47 12.78
C LYS A 172 -7.07 17.04 13.24
N THR A 173 -6.88 15.75 13.47
CA THR A 173 -5.64 15.16 13.96
C THR A 173 -5.40 13.82 13.27
N LEU A 174 -4.15 13.61 12.91
CA LEU A 174 -3.63 12.36 12.32
C LEU A 174 -3.90 11.13 13.21
N PHE A 175 -4.02 11.31 14.54
CA PHE A 175 -4.34 10.24 15.49
C PHE A 175 -5.75 9.68 15.34
N ARG A 176 -6.65 10.38 14.60
CA ARG A 176 -7.99 9.89 14.29
C ARG A 176 -8.00 8.82 13.20
N VAL A 177 -6.98 8.77 12.34
CA VAL A 177 -6.95 7.86 11.18
C VAL A 177 -7.01 6.38 11.59
N PRO A 178 -6.21 5.88 12.56
CA PRO A 178 -6.32 4.49 13.01
C PRO A 178 -7.70 4.13 13.55
N LEU A 179 -8.35 5.05 14.27
CA LEU A 179 -9.71 4.86 14.81
C LEU A 179 -10.73 4.70 13.70
N LEU A 180 -10.65 5.54 12.65
CA LEU A 180 -11.53 5.42 11.48
C LEU A 180 -11.30 4.11 10.73
N MET A 181 -10.05 3.64 10.62
CA MET A 181 -9.75 2.35 9.99
C MET A 181 -10.31 1.17 10.80
N GLU A 182 -10.23 1.23 12.13
CA GLU A 182 -10.85 0.24 13.02
C GLU A 182 -12.38 0.23 12.86
N GLU A 183 -13.02 1.40 12.93
CA GLU A 183 -14.47 1.56 12.78
C GLU A 183 -14.99 1.01 11.43
N ASN A 184 -14.17 1.07 10.38
CA ASN A 184 -14.49 0.53 9.05
C ASN A 184 -14.07 -0.95 8.88
N GLY A 185 -13.59 -1.63 9.92
CA GLY A 185 -13.32 -3.07 9.88
C GLY A 185 -12.06 -3.50 9.12
N VAL A 186 -11.11 -2.58 8.89
CA VAL A 186 -9.86 -2.88 8.15
C VAL A 186 -9.05 -3.99 8.81
N PHE A 187 -9.02 -4.04 10.14
CA PHE A 187 -8.34 -5.11 10.89
C PHE A 187 -8.87 -6.52 10.55
N ASN A 188 -10.19 -6.68 10.54
CA ASN A 188 -10.83 -7.97 10.23
C ASN A 188 -10.60 -8.36 8.78
N PHE A 189 -10.66 -7.39 7.88
CA PHE A 189 -10.35 -7.59 6.46
C PHE A 189 -8.93 -8.13 6.28
N LEU A 190 -7.92 -7.43 6.82
CA LEU A 190 -6.51 -7.81 6.67
C LEU A 190 -6.23 -9.18 7.30
N SER A 191 -6.78 -9.45 8.48
CA SER A 191 -6.62 -10.74 9.17
C SER A 191 -7.14 -11.89 8.31
N THR A 192 -8.31 -11.70 7.67
CA THR A 192 -8.90 -12.71 6.79
C THR A 192 -8.13 -12.80 5.47
N ARG A 193 -7.81 -11.67 4.85
CA ARG A 193 -7.20 -11.60 3.52
C ARG A 193 -5.78 -12.19 3.50
N LEU A 194 -5.03 -12.01 4.58
CA LEU A 194 -3.64 -12.45 4.74
C LEU A 194 -3.50 -13.70 5.63
N HIS A 195 -4.61 -14.31 6.05
CA HIS A 195 -4.63 -15.46 6.97
C HIS A 195 -3.78 -15.23 8.25
N LEU A 196 -3.81 -14.02 8.78
CA LEU A 196 -3.05 -13.66 9.97
C LEU A 196 -3.80 -14.09 11.22
N MET A 197 -3.11 -14.81 12.11
CA MET A 197 -3.58 -15.08 13.46
C MET A 197 -3.11 -13.97 14.39
N PRO A 198 -4.00 -13.24 15.09
CA PRO A 198 -3.59 -12.27 16.09
C PRO A 198 -2.73 -12.96 17.17
N LYS A 199 -1.50 -12.48 17.38
CA LYS A 199 -0.57 -13.04 18.39
C LYS A 199 -1.06 -12.85 19.83
N SER A 200 -1.97 -11.90 20.05
CA SER A 200 -2.70 -11.72 21.30
C SER A 200 -4.18 -11.60 21.00
N ASN A 201 -5.03 -11.77 22.01
CA ASN A 201 -6.40 -11.27 21.92
C ASN A 201 -6.28 -9.77 21.60
N TYR A 202 -6.71 -9.37 20.40
CA TYR A 202 -6.84 -7.95 20.05
C TYR A 202 -7.70 -7.29 21.12
N ASP A 203 -7.07 -6.53 22.00
CA ASP A 203 -7.79 -5.79 23.02
C ASP A 203 -8.02 -4.37 22.48
N ARG A 204 -9.30 -3.99 22.38
CA ARG A 204 -9.72 -2.63 22.02
C ARG A 204 -9.11 -1.58 22.96
N SER A 205 -8.59 -1.98 24.13
CA SER A 205 -7.80 -1.11 25.01
C SER A 205 -6.58 -0.51 24.33
N LEU A 206 -6.00 -1.16 23.30
CA LEU A 206 -4.90 -0.59 22.50
C LEU A 206 -5.32 0.69 21.77
N MET A 207 -6.61 0.83 21.46
CA MET A 207 -7.16 2.00 20.78
C MET A 207 -7.46 3.16 21.72
N ILE A 208 -7.39 2.95 23.05
CA ILE A 208 -7.55 4.01 24.06
C ILE A 208 -6.44 5.05 23.89
N LYS A 209 -5.18 4.62 23.74
CA LYS A 209 -4.04 5.54 23.55
C LYS A 209 -4.25 6.44 22.32
N TRP A 210 -4.76 5.88 21.23
CA TRP A 210 -5.07 6.66 20.01
C TRP A 210 -6.24 7.61 20.21
N ARG A 211 -7.26 7.20 20.96
CA ARG A 211 -8.41 8.04 21.31
C ARG A 211 -7.98 9.23 22.17
N ASP A 212 -7.21 8.99 23.21
CA ASP A 212 -6.69 10.02 24.11
C ASP A 212 -5.83 11.04 23.34
N LEU A 213 -5.02 10.59 22.38
CA LEU A 213 -4.22 11.46 21.52
C LEU A 213 -5.07 12.22 20.49
N ALA A 214 -6.20 11.64 20.06
CA ALA A 214 -7.09 12.27 19.10
C ALA A 214 -8.02 13.33 19.74
N GLU A 215 -8.24 13.26 21.04
CA GLU A 215 -9.08 14.18 21.81
C GLU A 215 -8.30 15.36 22.43
N ARG A 216 -6.96 15.29 22.43
CA ARG A 216 -6.05 16.38 22.82
C ARG A 216 -5.84 17.37 21.67
#